data_AF-T0RXG9-F1
#
_entry.id   AF-T0RXG9-F1
#
_cell.length_a   1.000
_cell.length_b   1.000
_cell.length_c   1.000
_cell.angle_alpha   90.00
_cell.angle_beta   90.00
_cell.angle_gamma   90.00
#
_symmetry.space_group_name_H-M   'P 1'
#
loop_
_entity.id
_entity.type
_entity.pdbx_description
1 polymer ?
#
loop_
_entity_poly.entity_id
_entity_poly.type
_entity_poly.pdbx_seq_one_letter_code
_entity_poly.pdbx_strand_id
1 'polypeptide(L)'
;MKPRWTCVQLLMLFLLGLLVVSLAFVGRLAGSLARPPRVAHAVFVKRVRSGDASHNIIRVEGLNAAEAYLNTVRLNDGPLYVLVTSLRNGTAPDWCELCDAARQPVATAFANAPPSARLLLVQVTEEGWETSKFTLRPDTQLEIRELPTLLQYNARMVTTLLLAEAFVSDPLLLASVFATPHTAATSPRVVDVTTVDEMKAALNAFDGAPIFLYYVSGRYVSTGRLWCPHCDRADVPILSYFRAYAAPNATLLRIVVAKTVDKWHDLANPFRTQAAVKLTGLPMLTRLSLSGAGLPELIEYVEYFEDRDQLRAYFQQNPAPTG
;
A
#
# COMPACT_ATOMS: atom_id res chain seq x y z
N MET A 1 30.13 -67.79 -24.59
CA MET A 1 28.77 -67.26 -24.86
C MET A 1 28.27 -66.47 -23.66
N LYS A 2 28.36 -65.14 -23.69
CA LYS A 2 27.62 -64.19 -22.83
C LYS A 2 27.33 -62.99 -23.73
N PRO A 3 26.06 -62.74 -24.09
CA PRO A 3 25.36 -61.64 -23.43
C PRO A 3 23.82 -61.86 -23.38
N ARG A 4 23.25 -62.05 -22.19
CA ARG A 4 21.79 -61.92 -21.97
C ARG A 4 21.43 -60.91 -20.87
N TRP A 5 22.45 -60.34 -20.21
CA TRP A 5 22.24 -59.46 -19.05
C TRP A 5 22.02 -57.99 -19.42
N THR A 6 22.66 -57.52 -20.50
CA THR A 6 22.55 -56.12 -20.96
C THR A 6 21.15 -55.77 -21.47
N CYS A 7 20.46 -56.71 -22.10
CA CYS A 7 19.12 -56.48 -22.65
C CYS A 7 18.05 -56.36 -21.54
N VAL A 8 18.20 -57.12 -20.45
CA VAL A 8 17.27 -57.07 -19.31
C VAL A 8 17.44 -55.77 -18.51
N GLN A 9 18.68 -55.30 -18.34
CA GLN A 9 18.95 -54.03 -17.67
C GLN A 9 18.43 -52.82 -18.45
N LEU A 10 18.57 -52.81 -19.78
CA LEU A 10 18.01 -51.75 -20.62
C LEU A 10 16.47 -51.72 -20.58
N LEU A 11 15.83 -52.89 -20.60
CA LEU A 11 14.37 -52.98 -20.48
C LEU A 11 13.88 -52.47 -19.11
N MET A 12 14.56 -52.82 -18.02
CA MET A 12 14.21 -52.31 -16.68
C MET A 12 14.35 -50.80 -16.59
N LEU A 13 15.43 -50.22 -17.13
CA LEU A 13 15.63 -48.76 -17.13
C LEU A 13 14.55 -48.03 -17.95
N PHE A 14 14.15 -48.61 -19.09
CA PHE A 14 13.08 -48.05 -19.92
C PHE A 14 11.72 -48.09 -19.22
N LEU A 15 11.39 -49.20 -18.56
CA LEU A 15 10.16 -49.33 -17.77
C LEU A 15 10.15 -48.37 -16.57
N LEU A 16 11.29 -48.18 -15.90
CA LEU A 16 11.41 -47.22 -14.81
C LEU A 16 11.19 -45.77 -15.29
N GLY A 17 11.74 -45.43 -16.46
CA GLY A 17 11.53 -44.13 -17.10
C GLY A 17 10.06 -43.87 -17.43
N LEU A 18 9.37 -44.85 -18.00
CA LEU A 18 7.93 -44.75 -18.29
C LEU A 18 7.08 -44.58 -17.01
N LEU A 19 7.46 -45.24 -15.91
CA LEU A 19 6.76 -45.11 -14.63
C LEU A 19 6.92 -43.70 -14.05
N VAL A 20 8.13 -43.12 -14.10
CA VAL A 20 8.39 -41.75 -13.63
C VAL A 20 7.63 -40.72 -14.47
N VAL A 21 7.60 -40.89 -15.80
CA VAL A 21 6.84 -40.00 -16.70
C VAL A 21 5.34 -40.11 -16.43
N SER A 22 4.83 -41.32 -16.19
CA SER A 22 3.42 -41.54 -15.87
C SER A 22 3.04 -40.92 -14.53
N LEU A 23 3.88 -41.07 -13.49
CA LEU A 23 3.66 -40.45 -12.18
C LEU A 23 3.72 -38.91 -12.27
N ALA A 24 4.64 -38.34 -13.06
CA ALA A 24 4.71 -36.91 -13.29
C ALA A 24 3.47 -36.38 -14.04
N PHE A 25 2.97 -37.14 -15.01
CA PHE A 25 1.77 -36.79 -15.77
C PHE A 25 0.51 -36.88 -14.92
N VAL A 26 0.37 -37.92 -14.10
CA VAL A 26 -0.73 -38.07 -13.13
C VAL A 26 -0.67 -36.98 -12.05
N GLY A 27 0.53 -36.61 -11.57
CA GLY A 27 0.70 -35.49 -10.64
C GLY A 27 0.27 -34.13 -11.23
N ARG A 28 0.55 -33.89 -12.52
CA ARG A 28 0.08 -32.69 -13.24
C ARG A 28 -1.43 -32.71 -13.48
N LEU A 29 -2.01 -33.86 -13.80
CA LEU A 29 -3.46 -34.02 -13.94
C LEU A 29 -4.19 -33.89 -12.60
N ALA A 30 -3.66 -34.44 -11.52
CA ALA A 30 -4.20 -34.28 -10.18
C ALA A 30 -4.13 -32.80 -9.73
N GLY A 31 -3.04 -32.09 -10.03
CA GLY A 31 -2.96 -30.64 -9.79
C GLY A 31 -3.94 -29.81 -10.65
N SER A 32 -4.27 -30.28 -11.85
CA SER A 32 -5.28 -29.68 -12.73
C SER A 32 -6.72 -29.95 -12.27
N LEU A 33 -6.98 -31.13 -11.70
CA LEU A 33 -8.30 -31.58 -11.25
C LEU A 33 -8.59 -31.18 -9.79
N ALA A 34 -7.57 -30.82 -9.01
CA ALA A 34 -7.70 -30.22 -7.68
C ALA A 34 -8.03 -28.71 -7.73
N ARG A 35 -8.34 -28.15 -8.91
CA ARG A 35 -9.11 -26.90 -8.96
C ARG A 35 -10.52 -27.24 -8.50
N PRO A 36 -10.98 -26.76 -7.33
CA PRO A 36 -12.40 -26.87 -7.02
C PRO A 36 -13.17 -26.24 -8.19
N PRO A 37 -14.28 -26.85 -8.64
CA PRO A 37 -15.15 -26.18 -9.59
C PRO A 37 -15.45 -24.80 -9.02
N ARG A 38 -15.41 -23.75 -9.88
CA ARG A 38 -15.96 -22.44 -9.54
C ARG A 38 -17.44 -22.64 -9.26
N VAL A 39 -17.76 -23.03 -8.03
CA VAL A 39 -19.08 -22.83 -7.47
C VAL A 39 -19.26 -21.33 -7.55
N ALA A 40 -20.16 -20.91 -8.43
CA ALA A 40 -20.68 -19.56 -8.39
C ALA A 40 -21.38 -19.44 -7.04
N HIS A 41 -20.61 -19.11 -5.99
CA HIS A 41 -21.17 -18.62 -4.76
C HIS A 41 -22.02 -17.44 -5.17
N ALA A 42 -23.33 -17.57 -5.02
CA ALA A 42 -24.26 -16.48 -5.21
C ALA A 42 -23.74 -15.32 -4.36
N VAL A 43 -23.19 -14.29 -5.02
CA VAL A 43 -22.70 -13.11 -4.32
C VAL A 43 -23.95 -12.42 -3.79
N PHE A 44 -24.20 -12.55 -2.49
CA PHE A 44 -25.24 -11.79 -1.82
C PHE A 44 -24.78 -10.34 -1.70
N VAL A 45 -24.94 -9.58 -2.80
CA VAL A 45 -24.71 -8.14 -2.81
C VAL A 45 -25.90 -7.48 -2.11
N LYS A 46 -25.77 -7.21 -0.81
CA LYS A 46 -26.76 -6.41 -0.09
C LYS A 46 -26.55 -4.93 -0.40
N ARG A 47 -27.32 -4.37 -1.34
CA ARG A 47 -27.49 -2.92 -1.42
C ARG A 47 -28.39 -2.48 -0.28
N VAL A 48 -27.82 -1.78 0.70
CA VAL A 48 -28.62 -1.11 1.73
C VAL A 48 -29.17 0.18 1.12
N ARG A 49 -30.47 0.22 0.84
CA ARG A 49 -31.19 1.47 0.57
C ARG A 49 -31.57 2.08 1.92
N SER A 50 -30.75 3.00 2.43
CA SER A 50 -31.16 3.91 3.50
C SER A 50 -31.69 5.19 2.86
N GLY A 51 -32.81 5.71 3.35
CA GLY A 51 -33.53 6.87 2.79
C GLY A 51 -32.85 8.22 2.98
N ASP A 52 -31.52 8.26 3.18
CA ASP A 52 -30.77 9.47 3.43
C ASP A 52 -29.38 9.35 2.78
N ALA A 53 -29.13 10.21 1.77
CA ALA A 53 -27.90 10.63 1.06
C ALA A 53 -26.63 9.74 0.93
N SER A 54 -26.59 8.50 1.43
CA SER A 54 -25.44 7.58 1.40
C SER A 54 -25.43 6.75 0.11
N HIS A 55 -25.48 7.45 -1.02
CA HIS A 55 -25.51 6.82 -2.32
C HIS A 55 -24.15 6.14 -2.57
N ASN A 56 -24.17 4.82 -2.82
CA ASN A 56 -23.07 4.01 -3.37
C ASN A 56 -22.16 3.22 -2.43
N ILE A 57 -22.62 2.82 -1.24
CA ILE A 57 -21.91 1.81 -0.43
C ILE A 57 -22.40 0.39 -0.80
N ILE A 58 -21.52 -0.45 -1.32
CA ILE A 58 -21.75 -1.88 -1.58
C ILE A 58 -21.13 -2.70 -0.45
N ARG A 59 -21.85 -3.69 0.08
CA ARG A 59 -21.33 -4.58 1.13
C ARG A 59 -21.17 -6.00 0.60
N VAL A 60 -20.06 -6.64 0.93
CA VAL A 60 -19.76 -8.04 0.63
C VAL A 60 -19.05 -8.69 1.82
N GLU A 61 -19.27 -9.99 2.00
CA GLU A 61 -18.63 -10.77 3.06
C GLU A 61 -17.55 -11.68 2.45
N GLY A 62 -16.32 -11.54 2.95
CA GLY A 62 -15.16 -12.30 2.49
C GLY A 62 -14.44 -11.70 1.26
N LEU A 63 -13.15 -12.02 1.13
CA LEU A 63 -12.31 -11.56 0.03
C LEU A 63 -12.76 -12.15 -1.32
N ASN A 64 -13.21 -13.41 -1.36
CA ASN A 64 -13.70 -14.04 -2.58
C ASN A 64 -14.92 -13.30 -3.18
N ALA A 65 -15.84 -12.82 -2.34
CA ALA A 65 -17.00 -12.05 -2.79
C ALA A 65 -16.58 -10.66 -3.29
N ALA A 66 -15.58 -10.06 -2.66
CA ALA A 66 -14.99 -8.81 -3.13
C ALA A 66 -14.34 -8.97 -4.50
N GLU A 67 -13.52 -10.00 -4.72
CA GLU A 67 -12.91 -10.30 -6.02
C GLU A 67 -13.97 -10.53 -7.09
N ALA A 68 -15.00 -11.33 -6.79
CA ALA A 68 -16.10 -11.57 -7.71
C ALA A 68 -16.80 -10.26 -8.11
N TYR A 69 -17.05 -9.36 -7.15
CA TYR A 69 -17.62 -8.04 -7.42
C TYR A 69 -16.68 -7.18 -8.26
N LEU A 70 -15.41 -7.06 -7.89
CA LEU A 70 -14.42 -6.20 -8.56
C LEU A 70 -14.16 -6.59 -10.01
N ASN A 71 -14.29 -7.87 -10.35
CA ASN A 71 -14.25 -8.37 -11.74
C ASN A 71 -15.42 -7.86 -12.61
N THR A 72 -16.49 -7.34 -12.00
CA THR A 72 -17.64 -6.75 -12.72
C THR A 72 -17.55 -5.22 -12.82
N VAL A 73 -16.61 -4.59 -12.12
CA VAL A 73 -16.55 -3.13 -11.99
C VAL A 73 -16.03 -2.47 -13.25
N ARG A 74 -16.73 -1.41 -13.68
CA ARG A 74 -16.28 -0.46 -14.71
C ARG A 74 -15.99 0.88 -14.05
N LEU A 75 -14.78 1.42 -14.27
CA LEU A 75 -14.37 2.69 -13.66
C LEU A 75 -15.00 3.93 -14.33
N ASN A 76 -15.57 3.79 -15.52
CA ASN A 76 -16.31 4.88 -16.18
C ASN A 76 -17.54 5.30 -15.37
N ASP A 77 -18.04 4.44 -14.47
CA ASP A 77 -19.16 4.74 -13.58
C ASP A 77 -18.75 5.60 -12.37
N GLY A 78 -17.46 5.97 -12.25
CA GLY A 78 -16.89 6.74 -11.15
C GLY A 78 -15.84 5.97 -10.33
N PRO A 79 -15.07 6.66 -9.47
CA PRO A 79 -14.01 6.05 -8.69
C PRO A 79 -14.59 5.00 -7.73
N LEU A 80 -13.84 3.91 -7.52
CA LEU A 80 -14.21 2.88 -6.55
C LEU A 80 -13.15 2.81 -5.46
N TYR A 81 -13.61 2.97 -4.23
CA TYR A 81 -12.84 2.78 -3.01
C TYR A 81 -13.21 1.43 -2.39
N VAL A 82 -12.26 0.77 -1.74
CA VAL A 82 -12.47 -0.52 -1.09
C VAL A 82 -12.01 -0.41 0.35
N LEU A 83 -12.93 -0.53 1.30
CA LEU A 83 -12.61 -0.67 2.72
C LEU A 83 -12.70 -2.15 3.09
N VAL A 84 -11.57 -2.73 3.48
CA VAL A 84 -11.53 -4.08 4.06
C VAL A 84 -11.44 -3.96 5.58
N THR A 85 -12.38 -4.61 6.26
CA THR A 85 -12.57 -4.51 7.71
C THR A 85 -13.08 -5.85 8.25
N SER A 86 -13.08 -6.02 9.57
CA SER A 86 -13.66 -7.20 10.20
C SER A 86 -15.17 -7.30 9.96
N LEU A 87 -15.69 -8.53 10.03
CA LEU A 87 -17.11 -8.81 10.14
C LEU A 87 -17.52 -8.73 11.60
N ARG A 88 -18.60 -7.99 11.87
CA ARG A 88 -19.23 -7.92 13.19
C ARG A 88 -20.34 -8.94 13.28
N ASN A 89 -20.26 -9.84 14.26
CA ASN A 89 -21.30 -10.84 14.53
C ASN A 89 -22.20 -10.37 15.67
N GLY A 90 -23.36 -9.81 15.33
CA GLY A 90 -24.34 -9.37 16.33
C GLY A 90 -23.83 -8.21 17.18
N THR A 91 -24.01 -8.30 18.50
CA THR A 91 -23.62 -7.26 19.46
C THR A 91 -22.17 -7.38 19.94
N ALA A 92 -21.50 -8.50 19.63
CA ALA A 92 -20.11 -8.72 20.02
C ALA A 92 -19.20 -7.60 19.47
N PRO A 93 -18.13 -7.24 20.21
CA PRO A 93 -17.10 -6.37 19.67
C PRO A 93 -16.45 -7.03 18.45
N ASP A 94 -15.91 -6.21 17.56
CA ASP A 94 -15.10 -6.71 16.46
C ASP A 94 -13.86 -7.42 17.00
N TRP A 95 -13.45 -8.50 16.32
CA TRP A 95 -12.19 -9.19 16.61
C TRP A 95 -10.95 -8.36 16.21
N CYS A 96 -11.15 -7.32 15.40
CA CYS A 96 -10.14 -6.34 15.01
C CYS A 96 -10.49 -5.01 15.67
N GLU A 97 -9.68 -4.59 16.65
CA GLU A 97 -9.94 -3.39 17.46
C GLU A 97 -10.07 -2.12 16.61
N LEU A 98 -9.13 -1.90 15.70
CA LEU A 98 -9.11 -0.72 14.83
C LEU A 98 -10.23 -0.74 13.78
N CYS A 99 -10.78 -1.91 13.47
CA CYS A 99 -11.80 -2.06 12.43
C CYS A 99 -13.12 -1.41 12.82
N ASP A 100 -13.56 -1.56 14.07
CA ASP A 100 -14.79 -0.93 14.53
C ASP A 100 -14.67 0.60 14.53
N ALA A 101 -13.52 1.08 15.00
CA ALA A 101 -13.18 2.50 15.05
C ALA A 101 -13.14 3.15 13.65
N ALA A 102 -12.82 2.40 12.60
CA ALA A 102 -12.67 2.93 11.24
C ALA A 102 -13.98 3.06 10.44
N ARG A 103 -14.98 2.21 10.66
CA ARG A 103 -16.16 2.14 9.79
C ARG A 103 -16.94 3.46 9.74
N GLN A 104 -17.19 4.06 10.90
CA GLN A 104 -17.98 5.29 10.98
C GLN A 104 -17.23 6.51 10.43
N PRO A 105 -15.95 6.75 10.78
CA PRO A 105 -15.15 7.81 10.16
C PRO A 105 -15.06 7.68 8.64
N VAL A 106 -14.80 6.48 8.10
CA VAL A 106 -14.74 6.27 6.65
C VAL A 106 -16.09 6.56 5.99
N ALA A 107 -17.20 6.04 6.53
CA ALA A 107 -18.52 6.29 5.99
C ALA A 107 -18.87 7.80 6.01
N THR A 108 -18.46 8.50 7.06
CA THR A 108 -18.71 9.94 7.23
C THR A 108 -17.89 10.75 6.23
N ALA A 109 -16.60 10.44 6.07
CA ALA A 109 -15.74 11.14 5.12
C ALA A 109 -16.12 10.84 3.67
N PHE A 110 -16.54 9.61 3.36
CA PHE A 110 -17.00 9.20 2.04
C PHE A 110 -18.25 9.96 1.58
N ALA A 111 -19.07 10.50 2.49
CA ALA A 111 -20.20 11.36 2.13
C ALA A 111 -19.78 12.64 1.39
N ASN A 112 -18.51 13.04 1.51
CA ASN A 112 -17.92 14.17 0.79
C ASN A 112 -17.19 13.78 -0.51
N ALA A 113 -17.18 12.49 -0.85
CA ALA A 113 -16.57 12.01 -2.08
C ALA A 113 -17.37 12.48 -3.33
N PRO A 114 -16.78 12.42 -4.53
CA PRO A 114 -17.50 12.73 -5.76
C PRO A 114 -18.83 11.95 -5.85
N PRO A 115 -19.93 12.52 -6.37
CA PRO A 115 -21.24 11.83 -6.38
C PRO A 115 -21.27 10.48 -7.11
N SER A 116 -20.37 10.27 -8.07
CA SER A 116 -20.20 9.00 -8.79
C SER A 116 -19.28 8.00 -8.06
N ALA A 117 -18.64 8.41 -6.97
CA ALA A 117 -17.79 7.55 -6.17
C ALA A 117 -18.61 6.41 -5.58
N ARG A 118 -17.97 5.25 -5.46
CA ARG A 118 -18.51 4.05 -4.82
C ARG A 118 -17.57 3.59 -3.73
N LEU A 119 -18.13 3.02 -2.66
CA LEU A 119 -17.37 2.39 -1.59
C LEU A 119 -17.79 0.93 -1.49
N LEU A 120 -16.85 0.01 -1.73
CA LEU A 120 -17.01 -1.41 -1.45
C LEU A 120 -16.53 -1.68 -0.02
N LEU A 121 -17.46 -1.99 0.87
CA LEU A 121 -17.18 -2.48 2.22
C LEU A 121 -17.06 -4.01 2.18
N VAL A 122 -15.84 -4.50 2.37
CA VAL A 122 -15.51 -5.92 2.45
C VAL A 122 -15.36 -6.30 3.92
N GLN A 123 -16.20 -7.21 4.40
CA GLN A 123 -16.20 -7.64 5.79
C GLN A 123 -15.65 -9.07 5.89
N VAL A 124 -14.58 -9.28 6.64
CA VAL A 124 -13.91 -10.59 6.78
C VAL A 124 -14.05 -11.15 8.20
N THR A 125 -14.28 -12.46 8.32
CA THR A 125 -14.19 -13.15 9.61
C THR A 125 -12.73 -13.29 10.04
N GLU A 126 -12.48 -13.52 11.34
CA GLU A 126 -11.14 -13.79 11.85
C GLU A 126 -10.53 -15.01 11.16
N GLU A 127 -11.27 -16.12 11.08
CA GLU A 127 -10.85 -17.32 10.33
C GLU A 127 -10.56 -17.02 8.86
N GLY A 128 -11.43 -16.25 8.19
CA GLY A 128 -11.24 -15.86 6.80
C GLY A 128 -10.00 -14.99 6.58
N TRP A 129 -9.67 -14.14 7.55
CA TRP A 129 -8.45 -13.35 7.55
C TRP A 129 -7.21 -14.21 7.82
N GLU A 130 -7.22 -15.04 8.85
CA GLU A 130 -6.11 -15.92 9.25
C GLU A 130 -5.74 -16.93 8.18
N THR A 131 -6.73 -17.51 7.50
CA THR A 131 -6.50 -18.42 6.37
C THR A 131 -5.96 -17.69 5.14
N SER A 132 -6.33 -16.42 4.95
CA SER A 132 -5.92 -15.63 3.78
C SER A 132 -4.58 -14.92 3.96
N LYS A 133 -4.22 -14.51 5.18
CA LYS A 133 -3.03 -13.68 5.47
C LYS A 133 -1.72 -14.38 5.14
N PHE A 134 -1.66 -15.70 5.30
CA PHE A 134 -0.49 -16.50 4.92
C PHE A 134 -0.51 -16.91 3.43
N THR A 135 -1.67 -16.79 2.78
CA THR A 135 -1.82 -16.95 1.34
C THR A 135 -1.76 -15.62 0.61
N LEU A 136 -1.23 -14.56 1.23
CA LEU A 136 -0.81 -13.31 0.56
C LEU A 136 0.32 -13.61 -0.42
N ARG A 137 -0.11 -14.28 -1.46
CA ARG A 137 0.48 -14.52 -2.74
C ARG A 137 0.82 -13.13 -3.30
N PRO A 138 2.05 -12.88 -3.75
CA PRO A 138 2.38 -11.65 -4.49
C PRO A 138 1.45 -11.41 -5.70
N ASP A 139 0.69 -12.42 -6.11
CA ASP A 139 -0.39 -12.40 -7.11
C ASP A 139 -1.80 -12.15 -6.55
N THR A 140 -1.99 -11.89 -5.24
CA THR A 140 -3.30 -11.52 -4.69
C THR A 140 -3.68 -10.11 -5.09
N GLN A 141 -4.86 -10.02 -5.66
CA GLN A 141 -5.38 -8.90 -6.43
C GLN A 141 -5.63 -7.60 -5.64
N LEU A 142 -5.66 -7.67 -4.31
CA LEU A 142 -5.87 -6.51 -3.44
C LEU A 142 -4.63 -6.15 -2.62
N GLU A 143 -3.67 -7.07 -2.50
CA GLU A 143 -2.41 -6.91 -1.76
C GLU A 143 -2.57 -6.26 -0.36
N ILE A 144 -3.56 -6.72 0.42
CA ILE A 144 -3.87 -6.21 1.76
C ILE A 144 -2.98 -6.92 2.78
N ARG A 145 -2.30 -6.17 3.66
CA ARG A 145 -1.39 -6.73 4.68
C ARG A 145 -1.94 -6.68 6.10
N GLU A 146 -2.90 -5.78 6.32
CA GLU A 146 -3.40 -5.42 7.65
C GLU A 146 -4.85 -4.95 7.58
N LEU A 147 -5.48 -4.85 8.74
CA LEU A 147 -6.85 -4.38 8.87
C LEU A 147 -6.94 -3.27 9.93
N PRO A 148 -7.85 -2.31 9.74
CA PRO A 148 -8.58 -2.02 8.51
C PRO A 148 -7.64 -1.52 7.39
N THR A 149 -8.04 -1.67 6.13
CA THR A 149 -7.30 -1.12 4.99
C THR A 149 -8.26 -0.45 4.01
N LEU A 150 -7.94 0.77 3.61
CA LEU A 150 -8.66 1.53 2.60
C LEU A 150 -7.81 1.61 1.31
N LEU A 151 -8.40 1.21 0.19
CA LEU A 151 -7.77 1.14 -1.12
C LEU A 151 -8.54 1.95 -2.16
N GLN A 152 -7.85 2.37 -3.22
CA GLN A 152 -8.46 2.76 -4.49
C GLN A 152 -8.36 1.62 -5.48
N TYR A 153 -9.45 1.29 -6.17
CA TYR A 153 -9.44 0.30 -7.25
C TYR A 153 -9.13 0.96 -8.60
N ASN A 154 -8.10 0.46 -9.30
CA ASN A 154 -7.58 1.00 -10.56
C ASN A 154 -7.90 0.11 -11.78
N ALA A 155 -8.96 -0.69 -11.68
CA ALA A 155 -9.36 -1.70 -12.66
C ALA A 155 -8.40 -2.90 -12.75
N ARG A 156 -8.89 -3.98 -13.37
CA ARG A 156 -8.13 -5.22 -13.62
C ARG A 156 -7.44 -5.75 -12.37
N MET A 157 -8.12 -5.66 -11.23
CA MET A 157 -7.61 -6.21 -9.98
C MET A 157 -6.28 -5.56 -9.55
N VAL A 158 -6.11 -4.28 -9.86
CA VAL A 158 -5.04 -3.43 -9.34
C VAL A 158 -5.62 -2.46 -8.33
N THR A 159 -4.94 -2.31 -7.20
CA THR A 159 -5.30 -1.36 -6.15
C THR A 159 -4.13 -0.43 -5.82
N THR A 160 -4.46 0.78 -5.35
CA THR A 160 -3.53 1.67 -4.65
C THR A 160 -3.87 1.64 -3.17
N LEU A 161 -2.88 1.48 -2.31
CA LEU A 161 -3.07 1.67 -0.87
C LEU A 161 -3.29 3.15 -0.57
N LEU A 162 -4.37 3.46 0.14
CA LEU A 162 -4.67 4.81 0.58
C LEU A 162 -4.32 4.96 2.05
N LEU A 163 -4.95 4.15 2.92
CA LEU A 163 -4.77 4.21 4.37
C LEU A 163 -4.82 2.80 4.96
N ALA A 164 -4.14 2.59 6.08
CA ALA A 164 -4.14 1.32 6.78
C ALA A 164 -4.08 1.49 8.30
N GLU A 165 -4.61 0.50 9.02
CA GLU A 165 -4.70 0.47 10.48
C GLU A 165 -5.27 1.78 11.06
N ALA A 166 -4.56 2.41 12.00
CA ALA A 166 -5.00 3.62 12.69
C ALA A 166 -5.23 4.80 11.74
N PHE A 167 -4.51 4.87 10.61
CA PHE A 167 -4.68 5.94 9.64
C PHE A 167 -6.05 5.93 8.97
N VAL A 168 -6.73 4.78 8.90
CA VAL A 168 -8.07 4.67 8.29
C VAL A 168 -9.12 5.43 9.09
N SER A 169 -8.84 5.75 10.35
CA SER A 169 -9.73 6.54 11.21
C SER A 169 -9.32 8.01 11.32
N ASP A 170 -8.19 8.42 10.72
CA ASP A 170 -7.72 9.79 10.84
C ASP A 170 -8.57 10.74 9.97
N PRO A 171 -9.21 11.77 10.57
CA PRO A 171 -10.13 12.63 9.85
C PRO A 171 -9.44 13.49 8.78
N LEU A 172 -8.18 13.88 8.97
CA LEU A 172 -7.43 14.67 8.00
C LEU A 172 -7.04 13.81 6.81
N LEU A 173 -6.57 12.59 7.05
CA LEU A 173 -6.21 11.66 5.99
C LEU A 173 -7.43 11.20 5.20
N LEU A 174 -8.55 10.92 5.87
CA LEU A 174 -9.79 10.59 5.20
C LEU A 174 -10.30 11.75 4.34
N ALA A 175 -10.19 12.99 4.84
CA ALA A 175 -10.51 14.16 4.04
C ALA A 175 -9.59 14.29 2.82
N SER A 176 -8.28 14.04 2.95
CA SER A 176 -7.36 14.12 1.81
C SER A 176 -7.60 13.04 0.76
N VAL A 177 -8.07 11.86 1.19
CA VAL A 177 -8.38 10.71 0.31
C VAL A 177 -9.69 10.89 -0.47
N PHE A 178 -10.74 11.39 0.18
CA PHE A 178 -12.07 11.51 -0.43
C PHE A 178 -12.36 12.89 -1.03
N ALA A 179 -11.63 13.92 -0.66
CA ALA A 179 -11.85 15.25 -1.21
C ALA A 179 -11.55 15.31 -2.71
N THR A 180 -12.38 16.05 -3.44
CA THR A 180 -12.00 16.61 -4.73
C THR A 180 -10.78 17.53 -4.55
N PRO A 181 -9.77 17.48 -5.43
CA PRO A 181 -8.58 18.32 -5.31
C PRO A 181 -8.97 19.79 -5.13
N HIS A 182 -8.68 20.35 -3.95
CA HIS A 182 -8.84 21.77 -3.71
C HIS A 182 -7.52 22.46 -4.06
N THR A 183 -7.54 23.37 -5.03
CA THR A 183 -6.41 24.24 -5.34
C THR A 183 -6.27 25.28 -4.23
N ALA A 184 -5.61 24.91 -3.13
CA ALA A 184 -5.15 25.89 -2.15
C ALA A 184 -4.01 26.70 -2.78
N ALA A 185 -4.13 28.03 -2.77
CA ALA A 185 -3.21 28.95 -3.44
C ALA A 185 -1.79 28.98 -2.82
N THR A 186 -1.61 28.42 -1.64
CA THR A 186 -0.35 28.41 -0.87
C THR A 186 -0.21 27.11 -0.10
N SER A 187 0.06 26.01 -0.81
CA SER A 187 0.45 24.74 -0.20
C SER A 187 1.97 24.55 -0.28
N PRO A 188 2.58 23.92 0.75
CA PRO A 188 4.00 23.60 0.70
C PRO A 188 4.31 22.68 -0.48
N ARG A 189 5.50 22.84 -1.03
CA ARG A 189 5.88 22.22 -2.31
C ARG A 189 6.33 20.79 -2.11
N VAL A 190 5.89 19.88 -2.96
CA VAL A 190 6.44 18.52 -3.07
C VAL A 190 7.17 18.40 -4.41
N VAL A 191 8.41 17.91 -4.39
CA VAL A 191 9.25 17.72 -5.57
C VAL A 191 9.70 16.27 -5.62
N ASP A 192 9.34 15.55 -6.68
CA ASP A 192 9.90 14.21 -6.91
C ASP A 192 11.36 14.33 -7.37
N VAL A 193 12.23 13.56 -6.73
CA VAL A 193 13.67 13.51 -6.99
C VAL A 193 14.05 12.06 -7.25
N THR A 194 14.83 11.81 -8.30
CA THR A 194 15.19 10.44 -8.71
C THR A 194 16.69 10.21 -8.77
N THR A 195 17.50 11.27 -8.62
CA THR A 195 18.96 11.19 -8.66
C THR A 195 19.60 11.88 -7.45
N VAL A 196 20.82 11.43 -7.12
CA VAL A 196 21.62 12.05 -6.06
C VAL A 196 22.02 13.48 -6.42
N ASP A 197 22.23 13.77 -7.70
CA ASP A 197 22.64 15.11 -8.14
C ASP A 197 21.49 16.13 -8.00
N GLU A 198 20.26 15.74 -8.33
CA GLU A 198 19.06 16.54 -8.06
C GLU A 198 18.89 16.82 -6.55
N MET A 199 19.07 15.78 -5.72
CA MET A 199 19.02 15.92 -4.26
C MET A 199 20.09 16.90 -3.76
N LYS A 200 21.34 16.72 -4.18
CA LYS A 200 22.45 17.60 -3.80
C LYS A 200 22.24 19.03 -4.28
N ALA A 201 21.72 19.22 -5.49
CA ALA A 201 21.41 20.54 -6.02
C ALA A 201 20.36 21.26 -5.14
N ALA A 202 19.31 20.55 -4.71
CA ALA A 202 18.30 21.10 -3.81
C ALA A 202 18.87 21.44 -2.42
N LEU A 203 19.75 20.58 -1.88
CA LEU A 203 20.42 20.85 -0.60
C LEU A 203 21.39 22.03 -0.67
N ASN A 204 22.12 22.16 -1.78
CA ASN A 204 23.05 23.28 -1.99
C ASN A 204 22.32 24.62 -2.23
N ALA A 205 21.06 24.57 -2.68
CA ALA A 205 20.20 25.74 -2.84
C ALA A 205 19.44 26.13 -1.56
N PHE A 206 19.72 25.48 -0.42
CA PHE A 206 19.07 25.76 0.84
C PHE A 206 19.33 27.21 1.30
N ASP A 207 18.26 27.96 1.48
CA ASP A 207 18.25 29.38 1.83
C ASP A 207 17.71 29.65 3.25
N GLY A 208 17.48 28.59 4.02
CA GLY A 208 16.87 28.64 5.36
C GLY A 208 15.39 28.26 5.39
N ALA A 209 14.70 28.20 4.25
CA ALA A 209 13.33 27.67 4.21
C ALA A 209 13.33 26.15 4.51
N PRO A 210 12.36 25.61 5.29
CA PRO A 210 12.39 24.20 5.69
C PRO A 210 12.41 23.25 4.48
N ILE A 211 13.43 22.39 4.41
CA ILE A 211 13.50 21.30 3.43
C ILE A 211 13.32 19.98 4.17
N PHE A 212 12.38 19.17 3.72
CA PHE A 212 12.18 17.81 4.17
C PHE A 212 12.63 16.86 3.07
N LEU A 213 13.28 15.77 3.44
CA LEU A 213 13.70 14.72 2.53
C LEU A 213 12.97 13.44 2.93
N TYR A 214 12.15 12.93 2.03
CA TYR A 214 11.38 11.71 2.22
C TYR A 214 11.84 10.66 1.23
N TYR A 215 12.62 9.69 1.71
CA TYR A 215 13.18 8.61 0.92
C TYR A 215 12.19 7.46 0.82
N VAL A 216 11.86 7.09 -0.41
CA VAL A 216 10.90 6.04 -0.73
C VAL A 216 11.41 5.11 -1.81
N SER A 217 10.82 3.92 -1.87
CA SER A 217 10.99 3.01 -2.99
C SER A 217 10.46 3.57 -4.31
N GLY A 218 10.85 2.93 -5.42
CA GLY A 218 10.13 3.03 -6.68
C GLY A 218 8.79 2.29 -6.66
N ARG A 219 8.12 2.27 -7.80
CA ARG A 219 6.79 1.65 -7.97
C ARG A 219 6.86 0.41 -8.85
N TYR A 220 6.07 -0.62 -8.54
CA TYR A 220 5.84 -1.74 -9.45
C TYR A 220 5.11 -1.24 -10.70
N VAL A 221 5.56 -1.65 -11.88
CA VAL A 221 4.91 -1.26 -13.15
C VAL A 221 3.52 -1.87 -13.27
N SER A 222 3.31 -3.06 -12.70
CA SER A 222 2.03 -3.78 -12.75
C SER A 222 0.94 -3.12 -11.92
N THR A 223 1.27 -2.62 -10.73
CA THR A 223 0.27 -2.11 -9.77
C THR A 223 0.35 -0.61 -9.52
N GLY A 224 1.47 0.03 -9.84
CA GLY A 224 1.75 1.42 -9.47
C GLY A 224 2.04 1.60 -7.97
N ARG A 225 1.98 0.54 -7.15
CA ARG A 225 2.28 0.60 -5.72
C ARG A 225 3.78 0.67 -5.47
N LEU A 226 4.16 1.28 -4.35
CA LEU A 226 5.54 1.31 -3.90
C LEU A 226 5.99 -0.11 -3.57
N TRP A 227 7.18 -0.51 -4.06
CA TRP A 227 7.64 -1.89 -3.86
C TRP A 227 8.06 -2.16 -2.42
N CYS A 228 8.40 -1.13 -1.63
CA CYS A 228 8.63 -1.25 -0.20
C CYS A 228 7.29 -1.12 0.54
N PRO A 229 6.85 -2.16 1.27
CA PRO A 229 5.56 -2.13 1.98
C PRO A 229 5.43 -0.99 2.98
N HIS A 230 6.50 -0.69 3.73
CA HIS A 230 6.50 0.40 4.70
C HIS A 230 6.41 1.77 4.00
N CYS A 231 7.06 1.95 2.83
CA CYS A 231 6.92 3.18 2.06
C CYS A 231 5.50 3.34 1.52
N ASP A 232 4.91 2.26 0.99
CA ASP A 232 3.55 2.27 0.45
C ASP A 232 2.52 2.67 1.50
N ARG A 233 2.71 2.18 2.72
CA ARG A 233 1.90 2.52 3.88
C ARG A 233 2.07 3.97 4.35
N ALA A 234 3.29 4.50 4.32
CA ALA A 234 3.60 5.84 4.83
C ALA A 234 3.38 6.98 3.81
N ASP A 235 3.33 6.70 2.50
CA ASP A 235 3.29 7.71 1.42
C ASP A 235 2.11 8.69 1.58
N VAL A 236 0.89 8.19 1.77
CA VAL A 236 -0.30 9.05 1.90
C VAL A 236 -0.30 9.85 3.21
N PRO A 237 -0.05 9.25 4.40
CA PRO A 237 0.08 10.00 5.64
C PRO A 237 1.12 11.11 5.59
N ILE A 238 2.36 10.79 5.16
CA ILE A 238 3.46 11.76 5.10
C ILE A 238 3.12 12.92 4.17
N LEU A 239 2.63 12.64 2.97
CA LEU A 239 2.29 13.68 2.00
C LEU A 239 1.12 14.55 2.45
N SER A 240 0.11 13.95 3.09
CA SER A 240 -1.07 14.67 3.57
C SER A 240 -0.74 15.56 4.77
N TYR A 241 -0.01 15.03 5.75
CA TYR A 241 0.41 15.78 6.92
C TYR A 241 1.42 16.86 6.60
N PHE A 242 2.38 16.60 5.70
CA PHE A 242 3.28 17.65 5.21
C PHE A 242 2.48 18.82 4.62
N ARG A 243 1.53 18.53 3.72
CA ARG A 243 0.68 19.56 3.10
C ARG A 243 -0.17 20.33 4.10
N ALA A 244 -0.61 19.68 5.18
CA ALA A 244 -1.48 20.29 6.17
C ALA A 244 -0.72 21.08 7.26
N TYR A 245 0.51 20.67 7.58
CA TYR A 245 1.19 21.13 8.79
C TYR A 245 2.51 21.84 8.56
N ALA A 246 3.19 21.61 7.42
CA ALA A 246 4.42 22.32 7.12
C ALA A 246 4.16 23.79 6.75
N ALA A 247 5.16 24.64 6.96
CA ALA A 247 5.09 26.05 6.57
C ALA A 247 4.83 26.17 5.05
N PRO A 248 4.05 27.16 4.56
CA PRO A 248 3.70 27.28 3.14
C PRO A 248 4.88 27.37 2.17
N ASN A 249 6.04 27.86 2.63
CA ASN A 249 7.29 27.93 1.85
C ASN A 249 8.17 26.67 1.99
N ALA A 250 7.76 25.67 2.79
CA ALA A 250 8.50 24.44 2.96
C ALA A 250 8.49 23.60 1.68
N THR A 251 9.57 22.85 1.48
CA THR A 251 9.71 21.91 0.36
C THR A 251 9.94 20.50 0.88
N LEU A 252 9.18 19.54 0.38
CA LEU A 252 9.42 18.11 0.57
C LEU A 252 10.03 17.53 -0.71
N LEU A 253 11.28 17.08 -0.63
CA LEU A 253 11.92 16.26 -1.65
C LEU A 253 11.47 14.82 -1.44
N ARG A 254 10.58 14.33 -2.31
CA ARG A 254 10.16 12.93 -2.35
C ARG A 254 11.17 12.16 -3.21
N ILE A 255 12.12 11.51 -2.55
CA ILE A 255 13.31 10.93 -3.17
C ILE A 255 13.07 9.44 -3.44
N VAL A 256 12.98 9.08 -4.71
CA VAL A 256 12.84 7.68 -5.16
C VAL A 256 14.22 7.06 -5.29
N VAL A 257 14.59 6.19 -4.33
CA VAL A 257 15.97 5.70 -4.24
C VAL A 257 16.35 4.64 -5.28
N ALA A 258 15.36 3.93 -5.81
CA ALA A 258 15.55 2.95 -6.87
C ALA A 258 14.23 2.56 -7.53
N LYS A 259 14.25 2.37 -8.85
CA LYS A 259 13.08 1.91 -9.60
C LYS A 259 12.61 0.51 -9.19
N THR A 260 13.54 -0.39 -8.84
CA THR A 260 13.25 -1.78 -8.47
C THR A 260 14.00 -2.20 -7.21
N VAL A 261 13.52 -3.27 -6.57
CA VAL A 261 14.15 -3.89 -5.40
C VAL A 261 15.60 -4.29 -5.70
N ASP A 262 15.87 -4.95 -6.82
CA ASP A 262 17.24 -5.36 -7.19
C ASP A 262 18.19 -4.16 -7.32
N LYS A 263 17.70 -3.04 -7.89
CA LYS A 263 18.48 -1.81 -8.01
C LYS A 263 18.70 -1.12 -6.67
N TRP A 264 17.85 -1.34 -5.69
CA TRP A 264 18.07 -0.90 -4.32
C TRP A 264 19.15 -1.76 -3.62
N HIS A 265 19.12 -3.07 -3.81
CA HIS A 265 20.09 -3.97 -3.19
C HIS A 265 21.49 -3.93 -3.82
N ASP A 266 21.61 -3.39 -5.04
CA ASP A 266 22.90 -3.09 -5.67
C ASP A 266 23.77 -2.23 -4.73
N LEU A 267 24.98 -2.71 -4.42
CA LEU A 267 25.93 -1.98 -3.57
C LEU A 267 26.46 -0.72 -4.26
N ALA A 268 26.37 -0.65 -5.59
CA ALA A 268 26.72 0.53 -6.37
C ALA A 268 25.54 1.53 -6.49
N ASN A 269 24.39 1.28 -5.85
CA ASN A 269 23.28 2.23 -5.85
C ASN A 269 23.75 3.62 -5.37
N PRO A 270 23.56 4.71 -6.14
CA PRO A 270 24.08 6.03 -5.79
C PRO A 270 23.60 6.56 -4.45
N PHE A 271 22.34 6.27 -4.06
CA PHE A 271 21.80 6.72 -2.78
C PHE A 271 22.40 5.97 -1.58
N ARG A 272 22.93 4.76 -1.80
CA ARG A 272 23.64 3.97 -0.77
C ARG A 272 25.11 4.38 -0.61
N THR A 273 25.72 4.93 -1.67
CA THR A 273 27.16 5.25 -1.70
C THR A 273 27.46 6.73 -1.47
N GLN A 274 26.49 7.63 -1.68
CA GLN A 274 26.64 9.04 -1.38
C GLN A 274 26.78 9.31 0.13
N ALA A 275 27.46 10.40 0.49
CA ALA A 275 27.78 10.76 1.88
C ALA A 275 27.01 11.99 2.41
N ALA A 276 26.10 12.57 1.62
CA ALA A 276 25.32 13.74 2.02
C ALA A 276 24.29 13.38 3.12
N VAL A 277 23.66 12.21 3.01
CA VAL A 277 22.70 11.72 4.01
C VAL A 277 22.94 10.23 4.24
N LYS A 278 23.13 9.80 5.48
CA LYS A 278 23.29 8.39 5.81
C LYS A 278 21.92 7.71 5.84
N LEU A 279 21.58 6.91 4.83
CA LEU A 279 20.33 6.15 4.80
C LEU A 279 20.42 4.92 5.73
N THR A 280 19.49 4.83 6.67
CA THR A 280 19.34 3.72 7.64
C THR A 280 18.34 2.67 7.16
N GLY A 281 17.34 3.07 6.37
CA GLY A 281 16.29 2.20 5.86
C GLY A 281 15.30 2.97 4.98
N LEU A 282 14.22 2.30 4.59
CA LEU A 282 13.10 2.90 3.87
C LEU A 282 11.78 2.51 4.55
N PRO A 283 10.79 3.42 4.63
CA PRO A 283 10.92 4.85 4.35
C PRO A 283 11.82 5.55 5.38
N MET A 284 12.40 6.68 4.99
CA MET A 284 13.15 7.55 5.90
C MET A 284 12.71 8.99 5.67
N LEU A 285 12.48 9.72 6.76
CA LEU A 285 12.10 11.13 6.72
C LEU A 285 13.12 11.94 7.51
N THR A 286 13.73 12.93 6.87
CA THR A 286 14.66 13.85 7.52
C THR A 286 14.29 15.30 7.23
N ARG A 287 14.66 16.22 8.11
CA ARG A 287 14.47 17.66 7.93
C ARG A 287 15.84 18.32 7.94
N LEU A 288 16.10 19.13 6.93
CA LEU A 288 17.18 20.08 6.92
C LEU A 288 16.69 21.37 7.58
N SER A 289 17.36 21.76 8.66
CA SER A 289 17.13 23.03 9.35
C SER A 289 18.46 23.67 9.74
N LEU A 290 18.42 24.95 10.13
CA LEU A 290 19.58 25.58 10.76
C LEU A 290 19.62 25.19 12.24
N SER A 291 20.77 24.70 12.69
CA SER A 291 21.08 24.52 14.12
C SER A 291 21.08 25.86 14.86
N GLY A 292 21.15 25.82 16.20
CA GLY A 292 21.29 27.03 17.02
C GLY A 292 22.55 27.85 16.71
N ALA A 293 23.56 27.26 16.06
CA ALA A 293 24.75 27.94 15.59
C ALA A 293 24.63 28.49 14.14
N GLY A 294 23.44 28.40 13.52
CA GLY A 294 23.21 28.81 12.14
C GLY A 294 23.82 27.87 11.10
N LEU A 295 24.26 26.66 11.49
CA LEU A 295 24.80 25.65 10.59
C LEU A 295 23.71 24.68 10.13
N PRO A 296 23.68 24.27 8.84
CA PRO A 296 22.73 23.26 8.37
C PRO A 296 22.89 21.94 9.12
N GLU A 297 21.77 21.39 9.59
CA GLU A 297 21.67 20.14 10.33
C GLU A 297 20.52 19.30 9.79
N LEU A 298 20.76 18.00 9.65
CA LEU A 298 19.74 17.02 9.25
C LEU A 298 19.25 16.28 10.49
N ILE A 299 17.94 16.33 10.71
CA ILE A 299 17.27 15.70 11.85
C ILE A 299 16.36 14.60 11.31
N GLU A 300 16.63 13.34 11.62
CA GLU A 300 15.79 12.19 11.26
C GLU A 300 14.55 12.11 12.14
N TYR A 301 13.41 11.77 11.53
CA TYR A 301 12.22 11.35 12.26
C TYR A 301 12.36 9.87 12.60
N VAL A 302 12.44 9.55 13.90
CA VAL A 302 12.76 8.20 14.40
C VAL A 302 11.57 7.51 15.09
N GLU A 303 10.45 8.20 15.23
CA GLU A 303 9.22 7.65 15.82
C GLU A 303 8.41 6.87 14.76
N TYR A 304 7.35 6.18 15.20
CA TYR A 304 6.40 5.52 14.28
C TYR A 304 5.60 6.55 13.50
N PHE A 305 5.49 6.41 12.18
CA PHE A 305 4.71 7.34 11.34
C PHE A 305 3.22 7.39 11.72
N GLU A 306 2.71 6.33 12.35
CA GLU A 306 1.37 6.24 12.93
C GLU A 306 1.15 7.21 14.10
N ASP A 307 2.22 7.66 14.77
CA ASP A 307 2.15 8.69 15.80
C ASP A 307 1.92 10.05 15.16
N ARG A 308 0.63 10.34 14.96
CA ARG A 308 0.14 11.59 14.36
C ARG A 308 0.69 12.82 15.08
N ASP A 309 0.71 12.82 16.41
CA ASP A 309 1.07 14.01 17.18
C ASP A 309 2.56 14.31 17.02
N GLN A 310 3.41 13.28 17.05
CA GLN A 310 4.83 13.43 16.78
C GLN A 310 5.10 13.82 15.32
N LEU A 311 4.42 13.20 14.35
CA LEU A 311 4.63 13.50 12.94
C LEU A 311 4.14 14.93 12.58
N ARG A 312 3.02 15.36 13.17
CA ARG A 312 2.56 16.74 13.10
C ARG A 312 3.60 17.69 13.69
N ALA A 313 4.05 17.44 14.93
CA ALA A 313 5.03 18.29 15.59
C ALA A 313 6.32 18.42 14.77
N TYR A 314 6.76 17.32 14.17
CA TYR A 314 7.93 17.28 13.30
C TYR A 314 7.81 18.21 12.08
N PHE A 315 6.65 18.25 11.41
CA PHE A 315 6.40 19.17 10.29
C PHE A 315 6.19 20.63 10.72
N GLN A 316 5.64 20.87 11.92
CA GLN A 316 5.32 22.22 12.41
C GLN A 316 6.53 22.99 12.96
N GLN A 317 7.60 22.30 13.32
CA GLN A 317 8.81 22.92 13.85
C GLN A 317 9.41 23.89 12.81
N ASN A 318 9.23 25.18 13.05
CA ASN A 318 9.87 26.26 12.30
C ASN A 318 11.37 26.29 12.63
N PRO A 319 12.26 26.54 11.65
CA PRO A 319 13.56 27.11 11.96
C PRO A 319 13.29 28.43 12.68
N ALA A 320 13.89 28.60 13.86
CA ALA A 320 13.66 29.77 14.69
C ALA A 320 13.85 31.06 13.88
N PRO A 321 12.98 32.07 14.01
CA PRO A 321 13.30 33.40 13.53
C PRO A 321 14.41 33.95 14.44
N THR A 322 15.62 34.05 13.90
CA THR A 322 16.71 34.79 14.54
C THR A 322 16.34 36.28 14.51
N GLY A 323 15.88 36.79 15.66
CA GLY A 323 16.00 38.21 15.98
C GLY A 323 17.40 38.55 16.45
#